data_AF-A0AAP2WLR3-F1
#
_entry.id   AF-A0AAP2WLR3-F1
#
_cell.length_a   1.000
_cell.length_b   1.000
_cell.length_c   1.000
_cell.angle_alpha   90.00
_cell.angle_beta   90.00
_cell.angle_gamma   90.00
#
_symmetry.space_group_name_H-M   'P 1'
#
loop_
_entity.id
_entity.type
_entity.pdbx_description
1 polymer ?
#
loop_
_entity_poly.entity_id
_entity_poly.type
_entity_poly.pdbx_seq_one_letter_code
_entity_poly.pdbx_strand_id
1 'polypeptide(L)'
;ATHPAGFSALAPLNPLATPANLKQLAFADLQELTALRVWMDQMVIDWAATLHDDNLNQQLSYHTMAGDAASKPFFSLLVHFFNHQTHHRGQVTTLLSQAGQDVGDTDLLALMD
;
A
#
# COMPACT_ATOMS: atom_id res chain seq x y z
N ALA A 1 -10.97 -7.52 4.60
CA ALA A 1 -9.98 -8.43 5.20
C ALA A 1 -10.17 -8.40 6.72
N THR A 2 -9.83 -9.47 7.41
CA THR A 2 -10.03 -9.60 8.86
C THR A 2 -8.73 -10.07 9.51
N HIS A 3 -8.24 -9.26 10.46
CA HIS A 3 -7.08 -9.56 11.30
C HIS A 3 -7.54 -9.60 12.77
N PRO A 4 -7.05 -10.52 13.62
CA PRO A 4 -7.51 -10.64 15.01
C PRO A 4 -7.34 -9.36 15.84
N ALA A 5 -6.30 -8.58 15.56
CA ALA A 5 -6.02 -7.33 16.29
C ALA A 5 -7.02 -6.20 16.02
N GLY A 6 -7.81 -6.26 14.94
CA GLY A 6 -8.84 -5.26 14.65
C GLY A 6 -8.35 -3.81 14.64
N PHE A 7 -7.37 -3.49 13.78
CA PHE A 7 -6.69 -2.18 13.76
C PHE A 7 -7.64 -0.99 13.56
N SER A 8 -7.93 -0.24 14.63
CA SER A 8 -8.79 0.96 14.60
C SER A 8 -8.21 2.10 13.77
N ALA A 9 -6.87 2.19 13.67
CA ALA A 9 -6.17 3.14 12.81
C ALA A 9 -6.58 3.02 11.33
N LEU A 10 -7.10 1.87 10.91
CA LEU A 10 -7.57 1.63 9.53
C LEU A 10 -9.07 1.94 9.34
N ALA A 11 -9.81 2.26 10.41
CA ALA A 11 -11.25 2.56 10.33
C ALA A 11 -11.61 3.66 9.32
N PRO A 12 -10.80 4.71 9.09
CA PRO A 12 -11.09 5.72 8.07
C PRO A 12 -11.12 5.18 6.63
N LEU A 13 -10.64 3.95 6.35
CA LEU A 13 -10.78 3.31 5.04
C LEU A 13 -12.19 2.73 4.80
N ASN A 14 -12.96 2.44 5.85
CA ASN A 14 -14.27 1.80 5.74
C ASN A 14 -15.26 2.52 4.80
N PRO A 15 -15.37 3.86 4.77
CA PRO A 15 -16.27 4.54 3.84
C PRO A 15 -15.76 4.59 2.39
N LEU A 16 -14.50 4.22 2.12
CA LEU A 16 -13.95 4.25 0.77
C LEU A 16 -14.50 3.09 -0.07
N ALA A 17 -14.92 3.40 -1.29
CA ALA A 17 -15.36 2.39 -2.23
C ALA A 17 -14.17 1.55 -2.72
N THR A 18 -14.29 0.23 -2.63
CA THR A 18 -13.35 -0.69 -3.29
C THR A 18 -13.48 -0.52 -4.80
N PRO A 19 -12.37 -0.33 -5.55
CA PRO A 19 -12.40 -0.28 -7.00
C PRO A 19 -13.00 -1.58 -7.58
N ALA A 20 -13.80 -1.47 -8.65
CA ALA A 20 -14.42 -2.64 -9.28
C ALA A 20 -13.39 -3.56 -9.94
N ASN A 21 -12.27 -3.00 -10.42
CA ASN A 21 -11.14 -3.74 -10.98
C ASN A 21 -9.88 -2.85 -11.03
N LEU A 22 -8.74 -3.46 -11.38
CA LEU A 22 -7.43 -2.79 -11.43
C LEU A 22 -7.27 -1.77 -12.57
N LYS A 23 -8.22 -1.70 -13.51
CA LYS A 23 -8.22 -0.73 -14.62
C LYS A 23 -9.06 0.51 -14.32
N GLN A 24 -9.77 0.52 -13.20
CA GLN A 24 -10.54 1.69 -12.80
C GLN A 24 -9.56 2.81 -12.46
N LEU A 25 -9.70 3.95 -13.15
CA LEU A 25 -8.97 5.15 -12.84
C LEU A 25 -9.40 5.65 -11.44
N ALA A 26 -8.43 5.82 -10.54
CA ALA A 26 -8.70 6.29 -9.19
C ALA A 26 -9.10 7.78 -9.18
N PHE A 27 -8.35 8.61 -9.91
CA PHE A 27 -8.56 10.06 -10.03
C PHE A 27 -8.21 10.53 -11.44
N ALA A 28 -8.91 11.58 -11.90
CA ALA A 28 -8.68 12.14 -13.23
C ALA A 28 -7.42 13.03 -13.31
N ASP A 29 -6.95 13.53 -12.16
CA ASP A 29 -5.79 14.40 -12.05
C ASP A 29 -4.87 14.00 -10.90
N LEU A 30 -3.64 14.50 -10.97
CA LEU A 30 -2.61 14.22 -9.98
C LEU A 30 -2.85 14.97 -8.65
N GLN A 31 -3.56 16.09 -8.65
CA GLN A 31 -3.77 16.88 -7.44
C GLN A 31 -4.67 16.12 -6.46
N GLU A 32 -5.79 15.56 -6.93
CA GLU A 32 -6.68 14.72 -6.13
C GLU A 32 -5.97 13.43 -5.69
N LEU A 33 -5.22 12.78 -6.59
CA LEU A 33 -4.42 11.60 -6.25
C LEU A 33 -3.39 11.89 -5.15
N THR A 34 -2.68 13.02 -5.25
CA THR A 34 -1.67 13.43 -4.26
C THR A 34 -2.31 13.70 -2.91
N ALA A 35 -3.45 14.40 -2.87
CA ALA A 35 -4.15 14.66 -1.62
C ALA A 35 -4.58 13.36 -0.92
N LEU A 36 -5.16 12.39 -1.66
CA LEU A 36 -5.50 11.09 -1.08
C LEU A 36 -4.24 10.32 -0.66
N ARG A 37 -3.18 10.34 -1.47
CA ARG A 37 -1.94 9.62 -1.17
C ARG A 37 -1.31 10.11 0.13
N VAL A 38 -1.22 11.42 0.35
CA VAL A 38 -0.68 12.00 1.60
C VAL A 38 -1.52 11.56 2.81
N TRP A 39 -2.85 11.64 2.69
CA TRP A 39 -3.74 11.18 3.75
C TRP A 39 -3.55 9.67 4.05
N MET A 40 -3.46 8.85 3.01
CA MET A 40 -3.27 7.41 3.14
C MET A 40 -1.87 7.04 3.66
N ASP A 41 -0.84 7.82 3.34
CA ASP A 41 0.51 7.68 3.90
C ASP A 41 0.51 7.90 5.40
N GLN A 42 -0.14 8.98 5.87
CA GLN A 42 -0.26 9.24 7.29
C GLN A 42 -0.99 8.10 8.00
N MET A 43 -2.07 7.57 7.42
CA MET A 43 -2.76 6.41 7.97
C MET A 43 -1.88 5.16 8.04
N VAL A 44 -1.05 4.90 7.02
CA VAL A 44 -0.12 3.77 7.03
C VAL A 44 0.94 3.95 8.13
N ILE A 45 1.44 5.17 8.33
CA ILE A 45 2.38 5.50 9.41
C ILE A 45 1.72 5.26 10.78
N ASP A 46 0.53 5.83 10.99
CA ASP A 46 -0.22 5.70 12.25
C ASP A 46 -0.53 4.24 12.55
N TRP A 47 -0.98 3.48 11.55
CA TRP A 47 -1.21 2.05 11.67
C TRP A 47 0.07 1.27 11.97
N ALA A 48 1.16 1.55 11.26
CA ALA A 48 2.44 0.88 11.49
C ALA A 48 2.95 1.10 12.92
N ALA A 49 2.72 2.28 13.49
CA ALA A 49 3.04 2.59 14.88
C ALA A 49 2.23 1.76 15.90
N THR A 50 1.11 1.15 15.49
CA THR A 50 0.31 0.25 16.34
C THR A 50 0.70 -1.22 16.24
N LEU A 51 1.58 -1.60 15.29
CA LEU A 51 1.96 -3.00 15.08
C LEU A 51 2.86 -3.51 16.21
N HIS A 52 2.60 -4.72 16.67
CA HIS A 52 3.40 -5.45 17.65
C HIS A 52 3.77 -6.82 17.07
N ASP A 53 4.86 -7.43 17.55
CA ASP A 53 5.35 -8.72 17.03
C ASP A 53 4.29 -9.83 17.00
N ASP A 54 3.42 -9.86 18.02
CA ASP A 54 2.31 -10.82 18.10
C ASP A 54 1.29 -10.67 16.96
N ASN A 55 1.17 -9.48 16.39
CA ASN A 55 0.32 -9.26 15.21
C ASN A 55 0.94 -9.91 13.97
N LEU A 56 2.25 -9.79 13.79
CA LEU A 56 2.97 -10.27 12.61
C LEU A 56 2.86 -11.79 12.43
N ASN A 57 2.73 -12.51 13.55
CA ASN A 57 2.59 -13.97 13.60
C ASN A 57 1.16 -14.48 13.28
N GLN A 58 0.19 -13.59 13.08
CA GLN A 58 -1.19 -13.97 12.79
C GLN A 58 -1.45 -14.25 11.31
N GLN A 59 -2.57 -14.90 11.04
CA GLN A 59 -3.13 -15.04 9.70
C GLN A 59 -4.04 -13.85 9.38
N LEU A 60 -3.97 -13.35 8.14
CA LEU A 60 -4.95 -12.44 7.58
C LEU A 60 -5.89 -13.20 6.66
N SER A 61 -7.19 -13.16 6.95
CA SER A 61 -8.23 -13.72 6.07
C SER A 61 -8.84 -12.63 5.20
N TYR A 62 -8.97 -12.87 3.90
CA TYR A 62 -9.50 -11.89 2.95
C TYR A 62 -10.11 -12.59 1.73
N HIS A 63 -10.81 -11.83 0.89
CA HIS A 63 -11.26 -12.29 -0.41
C HIS A 63 -10.41 -11.63 -1.49
N THR A 64 -10.02 -12.38 -2.51
CA THR A 64 -9.32 -11.82 -3.68
C THR A 64 -10.26 -10.92 -4.48
N MET A 65 -9.72 -10.17 -5.45
CA MET A 65 -10.56 -9.40 -6.39
C MET A 65 -11.48 -10.30 -7.24
N ALA A 66 -11.17 -11.59 -7.36
CA ALA A 66 -12.03 -12.58 -8.02
C ALA A 66 -13.12 -13.14 -7.08
N GLY A 67 -13.10 -12.78 -5.80
CA GLY A 67 -14.06 -13.23 -4.79
C GLY A 67 -13.64 -14.49 -4.04
N ASP A 68 -12.50 -15.08 -4.34
CA ASP A 68 -12.03 -16.30 -3.67
C ASP A 68 -11.56 -16.02 -2.24
N ALA A 69 -11.99 -16.85 -1.30
CA ALA A 69 -11.50 -16.77 0.07
C ALA A 69 -10.02 -17.19 0.16
N ALA A 70 -9.22 -16.38 0.85
CA ALA A 70 -7.80 -16.60 1.05
C ALA A 70 -7.41 -16.34 2.52
N SER A 71 -6.40 -17.05 2.99
CA SER A 71 -5.75 -16.82 4.27
C SER A 71 -4.25 -16.95 4.13
N LYS A 72 -3.50 -15.94 4.56
CA LYS A 72 -2.03 -15.90 4.43
C LYS A 72 -1.38 -15.33 5.70
N PRO A 73 -0.11 -15.66 5.98
CA PRO A 73 0.64 -15.05 7.07
C PRO A 73 0.68 -13.53 6.90
N PHE A 74 0.30 -12.81 7.94
CA PHE A 74 0.16 -11.37 7.90
C PHE A 74 1.50 -10.68 7.63
N PHE A 75 2.59 -11.13 8.28
CA PHE A 75 3.94 -10.64 7.98
C PHE A 75 4.31 -10.74 6.50
N SER A 76 4.03 -11.87 5.85
CA SER A 76 4.32 -12.06 4.42
C SER A 76 3.54 -11.09 3.54
N LEU A 77 2.28 -10.79 3.91
CA LEU A 77 1.47 -9.79 3.19
C LEU A 77 1.98 -8.37 3.42
N LEU A 78 2.50 -8.05 4.60
CA LEU A 78 3.08 -6.74 4.88
C LEU A 78 4.34 -6.49 4.06
N VAL A 79 5.25 -7.47 3.98
CA VAL A 79 6.43 -7.41 3.12
C VAL A 79 6.02 -7.27 1.65
N HIS A 80 5.04 -8.06 1.22
CA HIS A 80 4.48 -7.95 -0.13
C HIS A 80 3.93 -6.55 -0.41
N PHE A 81 3.16 -5.96 0.51
CA PHE A 81 2.55 -4.64 0.35
C PHE A 81 3.59 -3.55 0.06
N PHE A 82 4.65 -3.46 0.87
CA PHE A 82 5.71 -2.47 0.65
C PHE A 82 6.54 -2.76 -0.61
N ASN A 83 6.87 -4.03 -0.86
CA ASN A 83 7.61 -4.40 -2.06
C ASN A 83 6.82 -4.12 -3.34
N HIS A 84 5.50 -4.31 -3.31
CA HIS A 84 4.62 -4.02 -4.44
C HIS A 84 4.57 -2.53 -4.77
N GLN A 85 4.66 -1.66 -3.75
CA GLN A 85 4.81 -0.21 -3.97
C GLN A 85 6.14 0.12 -4.64
N THR A 86 7.25 -0.47 -4.18
CA THR A 86 8.57 -0.29 -4.81
C THR A 86 8.57 -0.77 -6.27
N HIS A 87 7.93 -1.91 -6.55
CA HIS A 87 7.77 -2.41 -7.92
C HIS A 87 7.07 -1.40 -8.84
N HIS A 88 5.92 -0.86 -8.42
CA HIS A 88 5.19 0.13 -9.22
C HIS A 88 5.93 1.47 -9.32
N ARG A 89 6.63 1.89 -8.26
CA ARG A 89 7.51 3.07 -8.33
C ARG A 89 8.59 2.88 -9.40
N GLY A 90 9.17 1.69 -9.52
CA GLY A 90 10.12 1.35 -10.59
C GLY A 90 9.55 1.48 -12.02
N GLN A 91 8.26 1.16 -12.20
CA GLN A 91 7.58 1.38 -13.49
C GLN A 91 7.45 2.88 -13.79
N VAL A 92 7.08 3.68 -12.79
CA VAL A 92 6.94 5.14 -12.94
C VAL A 92 8.29 5.81 -13.18
N THR A 93 9.34 5.44 -12.43
CA THR A 93 10.69 6.00 -12.62
C THR A 93 11.22 5.71 -14.02
N THR A 94 10.97 4.51 -14.56
CA THR A 94 11.32 4.17 -15.94
C THR A 94 10.67 5.14 -16.95
N LEU A 95 9.38 5.42 -16.80
CA LEU A 95 8.66 6.33 -17.71
C LEU A 95 9.14 7.79 -17.57
N LEU A 96 9.41 8.24 -16.34
CA LEU A 96 9.93 9.58 -16.08
C LEU A 96 11.34 9.76 -16.68
N SER A 97 12.22 8.77 -16.51
CA SER A 97 13.56 8.79 -17.12
C SER A 97 13.49 8.77 -18.65
N GLN A 98 12.57 8.01 -19.25
CA GLN A 98 12.33 8.05 -20.70
C GLN A 98 11.84 9.41 -21.19
N ALA A 99 11.13 10.15 -20.34
CA ALA A 99 10.71 11.54 -20.58
C ALA A 99 11.82 12.57 -20.26
N GLY A 100 13.05 12.13 -20.00
CA GLY A 100 14.20 13.00 -19.71
C GLY A 100 14.16 13.65 -18.32
N GLN A 101 13.34 13.14 -17.40
CA GLN A 101 13.28 13.63 -16.02
C GLN A 101 14.28 12.88 -15.15
N ASP A 102 15.07 13.64 -14.39
CA ASP A 102 15.87 13.09 -13.30
C ASP A 102 14.98 12.87 -12.07
N VAL A 103 14.92 11.63 -11.60
CA VAL A 103 14.10 11.22 -10.45
C VAL A 103 14.90 11.14 -9.15
N GLY A 104 16.22 11.38 -9.20
CA GLY A 104 17.12 11.21 -8.08
C GLY A 104 17.40 9.74 -7.72
N ASP A 105 18.06 9.53 -6.58
CA ASP A 105 18.35 8.19 -6.10
C ASP A 105 17.10 7.49 -5.57
N THR A 106 16.97 6.22 -5.91
CA THR A 106 15.88 5.35 -5.46
C THR A 106 16.41 4.07 -4.80
N ASP A 107 17.73 3.89 -4.75
CA ASP A 107 18.37 2.80 -4.05
C ASP A 107 18.22 3.01 -2.54
N LEU A 108 17.64 2.03 -1.85
CA LEU A 108 17.39 2.15 -0.42
C LEU A 108 18.69 2.31 0.37
N LEU A 109 19.79 1.66 -0.04
CA LEU A 109 21.08 1.79 0.64
C LEU A 109 21.63 3.21 0.55
N ALA A 110 21.40 3.91 -0.58
CA ALA A 110 21.80 5.30 -0.75
C ALA A 110 20.91 6.29 0.03
N LEU A 111 19.70 5.88 0.43
CA LEU A 111 18.75 6.69 1.19
C LEU A 111 18.80 6.46 2.70
N MET A 112 19.48 5.41 3.16
CA MET A 112 19.68 5.10 4.57
C MET A 112 21.00 5.73 5.04
N ASP A 113 20.95 7.00 5.42
CA ASP A 113 22.03 7.67 6.16
C ASP A 113 22.02 7.30 7.65
#